data_AF-A0A1H2FLV7-F1
#
_entry.id   AF-A0A1H2FLV7-F1
#
_cell.length_a   1.000
_cell.length_b   1.000
_cell.length_c   1.000
_cell.angle_alpha   90.00
_cell.angle_beta   90.00
_cell.angle_gamma   90.00
#
_symmetry.space_group_name_H-M   'P 1'
#
loop_
_entity.id
_entity.type
_entity.pdbx_description
1 polymer ?
#
loop_
_entity_poly.entity_id
_entity_poly.type
_entity_poly.pdbx_seq_one_letter_code
_entity_poly.pdbx_strand_id
1 'polypeptide(L)'
;LARNHIRFAGKPLGRPPKITPENKDELMRMKAQRRPEYRERIPIEGKFGQGKYGYRLNNIRAKRADTSVAWINSIFLVMNLLILVRVFICLRNLAAKIASWVTKKSMPREIPFARACQFSSNRNSYLAAHI
;
A
#
# COMPACT_ATOMS: atom_id res chain seq x y z
N LEU A 1 38.32 -19.92 -3.04
CA LEU A 1 36.98 -19.65 -2.46
C LEU A 1 36.83 -18.15 -2.31
N ALA A 2 36.11 -17.50 -3.24
CA ALA A 2 35.88 -16.06 -3.19
C ALA A 2 35.19 -15.71 -1.86
N ARG A 3 35.82 -14.85 -1.05
CA ARG A 3 35.27 -14.37 0.21
C ARG A 3 34.16 -13.37 -0.13
N ASN A 4 32.95 -13.85 -0.31
CA ASN A 4 31.78 -12.98 -0.39
C ASN A 4 31.78 -12.12 0.87
N HIS A 5 31.50 -10.81 0.75
CA HIS A 5 31.44 -9.83 1.84
C HIS A 5 30.27 -10.12 2.82
N ILE A 6 30.22 -11.33 3.39
CA ILE A 6 29.18 -11.81 4.28
C ILE A 6 29.67 -11.54 5.70
N ARG A 7 29.07 -10.54 6.35
CA ARG A 7 29.31 -10.21 7.75
C ARG A 7 28.19 -10.75 8.62
N PHE A 8 28.54 -11.25 9.81
CA PHE A 8 27.55 -11.62 10.82
C PHE A 8 26.98 -10.38 11.50
N ALA A 9 25.67 -10.17 11.33
CA ALA A 9 24.91 -9.03 11.87
C ALA A 9 24.26 -9.32 13.24
N GLY A 10 24.43 -10.53 13.76
CA GLY A 10 23.74 -11.00 14.96
C GLY A 10 24.38 -10.55 16.28
N LYS A 11 23.78 -10.94 17.40
CA LYS A 11 24.44 -10.90 18.71
C LYS A 11 25.60 -11.90 18.69
N PRO A 12 26.77 -11.57 19.28
CA PRO A 12 27.85 -12.53 19.41
C PRO A 12 27.36 -13.79 20.12
N LEU A 13 27.87 -14.95 19.69
CA LEU A 13 27.53 -16.23 20.28
C LEU A 13 28.08 -16.30 21.71
N GLY A 14 27.34 -16.93 22.62
CA GLY A 14 27.74 -17.12 24.01
C GLY A 14 27.12 -16.14 25.01
N ARG A 15 27.72 -16.07 26.20
CA ARG A 15 27.21 -15.25 27.31
C ARG A 15 27.36 -13.75 26.95
N PRO A 16 26.32 -12.93 27.12
CA PRO A 16 26.45 -11.49 26.90
C PRO A 16 27.49 -10.88 27.87
N PRO A 17 28.33 -9.95 27.39
CA PRO A 17 29.36 -9.33 28.22
C PRO A 17 28.74 -8.50 29.35
N LYS A 18 29.39 -8.51 30.52
CA LYS A 18 29.00 -7.68 31.65
C LYS A 18 29.28 -6.21 31.31
N ILE A 19 28.34 -5.33 31.66
CA ILE A 19 28.46 -3.90 31.40
C ILE A 19 29.41 -3.29 32.43
N THR A 20 30.65 -3.00 32.03
CA THR A 20 31.63 -2.22 32.80
C THR A 20 31.68 -0.78 32.28
N PRO A 21 32.08 0.23 33.10
CA PRO A 21 32.10 1.62 32.65
C PRO A 21 32.95 1.85 31.39
N GLU A 22 34.01 1.07 31.19
CA GLU A 22 34.91 1.13 30.03
C GLU A 22 34.26 0.58 28.75
N ASN A 23 33.45 -0.49 28.88
CA ASN A 23 32.86 -1.19 27.72
C ASN A 23 31.45 -0.70 27.36
N LYS A 24 30.86 0.19 28.17
CA LYS A 24 29.50 0.72 27.97
C LYS A 24 29.33 1.35 26.59
N ASP A 25 30.26 2.22 26.22
CA ASP A 25 30.14 3.01 24.98
C ASP A 25 30.27 2.14 23.74
N GLU A 26 31.19 1.18 23.75
CA GLU A 26 31.37 0.23 22.66
C GLU A 26 30.15 -0.67 22.48
N LEU A 27 29.61 -1.21 23.58
CA LEU A 27 28.38 -2.02 23.54
C LEU A 27 27.17 -1.25 23.02
N MET A 28 27.06 0.04 23.38
CA MET A 28 26.01 0.92 22.88
C MET A 28 26.17 1.17 21.38
N ARG A 29 27.39 1.45 20.90
CA ARG A 29 27.70 1.60 19.46
C ARG A 29 27.35 0.35 18.67
N MET A 30 27.78 -0.83 19.13
CA MET A 30 27.43 -2.10 18.48
C MET A 30 25.92 -2.39 18.49
N LYS A 31 25.21 -2.02 19.57
CA LYS A 31 23.74 -2.12 19.62
C LYS A 31 23.07 -1.17 18.63
N ALA A 32 23.58 0.05 18.49
CA ALA A 32 23.08 1.04 17.54
C ALA A 32 23.29 0.59 16.08
N GLN A 33 24.46 0.02 15.76
CA GLN A 33 24.76 -0.51 14.43
C GLN A 33 23.88 -1.70 14.02
N ARG A 34 23.50 -2.56 14.97
CA ARG A 34 22.64 -3.73 14.69
C ARG A 34 21.18 -3.39 14.44
N ARG A 35 20.67 -2.28 15.01
CA ARG A 35 19.27 -1.85 14.83
C ARG A 35 18.86 -1.71 13.36
N PRO A 36 19.60 -0.99 12.49
CA PRO A 36 19.25 -0.90 11.07
C PRO A 36 19.35 -2.26 10.37
N GLU A 37 20.39 -3.06 10.63
CA GLU A 37 20.52 -4.42 10.04
C GLU A 37 19.33 -5.32 10.41
N TYR A 38 18.84 -5.27 11.66
CA TYR A 38 17.63 -6.00 12.04
C TYR A 38 16.39 -5.46 11.36
N ARG A 39 16.26 -4.14 11.24
CA ARG A 39 15.12 -3.50 10.58
C ARG A 39 15.01 -3.94 9.11
N GLU A 40 16.13 -4.13 8.44
CA GLU A 40 16.18 -4.64 7.06
C GLU A 40 15.85 -6.14 6.99
N ARG A 41 16.29 -6.94 7.97
CA ARG A 41 16.07 -8.41 7.99
C ARG A 41 14.63 -8.81 8.35
N ILE A 42 13.99 -8.12 9.29
CA ILE A 42 12.63 -8.42 9.75
C ILE A 42 11.62 -8.58 8.60
N PRO A 43 11.50 -7.63 7.64
CA PRO A 43 10.55 -7.77 6.54
C PRO A 43 10.91 -8.94 5.61
N ILE A 44 12.20 -9.20 5.41
CA ILE A 44 12.68 -10.31 4.59
C ILE A 44 12.29 -11.65 5.23
N GLU A 45 12.62 -11.84 6.51
CA GLU A 45 12.25 -13.04 7.27
C GLU A 45 10.74 -13.23 7.33
N GLY A 46 9.99 -12.14 7.55
CA GLY A 46 8.53 -12.16 7.52
C GLY A 46 7.97 -12.62 6.17
N LYS A 47 8.56 -12.20 5.05
CA LYS A 47 8.16 -12.67 3.70
C LYS A 47 8.48 -14.14 3.48
N PHE A 48 9.65 -14.61 3.92
CA PHE A 48 9.98 -16.04 3.88
C PHE A 48 9.04 -16.87 4.77
N GLY A 49 8.67 -16.37 5.95
CA GLY A 49 7.69 -16.99 6.84
C GLY A 49 6.31 -17.12 6.17
N GLN A 50 5.83 -16.04 5.55
CA GLN A 50 4.59 -16.05 4.76
C GLN A 50 4.68 -17.04 3.59
N GLY A 51 5.81 -17.10 2.89
CA GLY A 51 6.07 -18.08 1.82
C GLY A 51 5.94 -19.52 2.31
N LYS A 52 6.53 -19.83 3.46
CA LYS A 52 6.47 -21.18 4.06
C LYS A 52 5.06 -21.55 4.49
N TYR A 53 4.38 -20.68 5.23
CA TYR A 53 3.06 -20.98 5.79
C TYR A 53 1.93 -20.90 4.76
N GLY A 54 1.90 -19.83 3.94
CA GLY A 54 0.84 -19.57 2.98
C GLY A 54 1.02 -20.25 1.62
N TYR A 55 2.27 -20.45 1.18
CA TYR A 55 2.59 -20.96 -0.16
C TYR A 55 3.34 -22.30 -0.16
N ARG A 56 3.46 -22.95 1.01
CA ARG A 56 4.08 -24.27 1.18
C ARG A 56 5.52 -24.35 0.65
N LEU A 57 6.30 -23.27 0.78
CA LEU A 57 7.72 -23.29 0.42
C LEU A 57 8.54 -24.37 1.14
N ASN A 58 8.05 -24.86 2.28
CA ASN A 58 8.65 -25.97 3.03
C ASN A 58 8.48 -27.34 2.37
N ASN A 59 7.52 -27.50 1.44
CA ASN A 59 7.22 -28.76 0.79
C ASN A 59 6.81 -28.55 -0.68
N ILE A 60 7.80 -28.35 -1.54
CA ILE A 60 7.61 -28.25 -2.99
C ILE A 60 7.56 -29.66 -3.59
N ARG A 61 6.43 -30.01 -4.22
CA ARG A 61 6.17 -31.35 -4.78
C ARG A 61 6.81 -31.59 -6.16
N ALA A 62 7.96 -30.99 -6.42
CA ALA A 62 8.68 -31.15 -7.68
C ALA A 62 9.73 -32.26 -7.55
N LYS A 63 9.81 -33.15 -8.55
CA LYS A 63 10.77 -34.29 -8.54
C LYS A 63 12.15 -33.91 -9.07
N ARG A 64 12.24 -32.99 -10.03
CA ARG A 64 13.48 -32.58 -10.69
C ARG A 64 13.92 -31.19 -10.20
N ALA A 65 15.23 -30.99 -10.06
CA ALA A 65 15.80 -29.77 -9.50
C ALA A 65 15.43 -28.49 -10.31
N ASP A 66 15.54 -28.54 -11.63
CA ASP A 66 15.13 -27.47 -12.55
C ASP A 66 13.67 -27.04 -12.34
N THR A 67 12.76 -28.01 -12.25
CA THR A 67 11.34 -27.74 -12.02
C THR A 67 11.12 -27.14 -10.64
N SER A 68 11.82 -27.61 -9.61
CA SER A 68 11.70 -27.07 -8.25
C SER A 68 12.12 -25.60 -8.17
N VAL A 69 13.16 -25.21 -8.91
CA VAL A 69 13.61 -23.82 -9.00
C VAL A 69 12.56 -22.95 -9.71
N ALA A 70 12.00 -23.43 -10.81
CA ALA A 70 10.91 -22.73 -11.50
C ALA A 70 9.70 -22.53 -10.58
N TRP A 71 9.29 -23.57 -9.83
CA TRP A 71 8.21 -23.49 -8.84
C TRP A 71 8.46 -22.44 -7.77
N ILE A 72 9.66 -22.44 -7.19
CA ILE A 72 10.05 -21.45 -6.15
C ILE A 72 9.98 -20.04 -6.73
N ASN A 73 10.52 -19.82 -7.93
CA ASN A 73 10.50 -18.53 -8.61
C ASN A 73 9.08 -18.06 -8.91
N SER A 74 8.21 -18.96 -9.38
CA SER A 74 6.79 -18.66 -9.63
C SER A 74 6.06 -18.24 -8.37
N ILE A 75 6.32 -18.88 -7.22
CA ILE A 75 5.71 -18.49 -5.94
C ILE A 75 6.12 -17.06 -5.56
N PHE A 76 7.42 -16.74 -5.65
CA PHE A 76 7.89 -15.37 -5.37
C PHE A 76 7.31 -14.34 -6.33
N LEU A 77 7.16 -14.68 -7.61
CA LEU A 77 6.50 -13.83 -8.59
C LEU A 77 5.06 -13.52 -8.16
N VAL A 78 4.26 -14.54 -7.82
CA VAL A 78 2.87 -14.37 -7.39
C VAL A 78 2.78 -13.50 -6.13
N MET A 79 3.64 -13.76 -5.13
CA MET A 79 3.69 -12.95 -3.91
C MET A 79 3.95 -11.46 -4.19
N ASN A 80 4.80 -11.15 -5.16
CA ASN A 80 5.10 -9.77 -5.57
C ASN A 80 3.97 -9.15 -6.40
N LEU A 81 3.35 -9.91 -7.32
CA LEU A 81 2.23 -9.43 -8.13
C LEU A 81 1.01 -9.03 -7.28
N LEU A 82 0.73 -9.77 -6.19
CA LEU A 82 -0.37 -9.41 -5.27
C LEU A 82 -0.19 -8.03 -4.62
N ILE A 83 1.05 -7.59 -4.41
CA ILE A 83 1.34 -6.25 -3.90
C ILE A 83 0.99 -5.22 -4.98
N LEU A 84 1.39 -5.47 -6.23
CA LEU A 84 1.11 -4.58 -7.35
C LEU A 84 -0.40 -4.43 -7.59
N VAL A 85 -1.16 -5.52 -7.56
CA VAL A 85 -2.63 -5.51 -7.71
C VAL A 85 -3.28 -4.67 -6.61
N ARG A 86 -2.83 -4.80 -5.36
CA ARG A 86 -3.34 -3.99 -4.23
C ARG A 86 -3.10 -2.50 -4.44
N VAL A 87 -1.90 -2.12 -4.90
CA VAL A 87 -1.57 -0.73 -5.22
C VAL A 87 -2.46 -0.21 -6.34
N PHE A 88 -2.64 -1.00 -7.40
CA PHE A 88 -3.49 -0.62 -8.54
C PHE A 88 -4.95 -0.40 -8.12
N ILE A 89 -5.52 -1.29 -7.31
CA ILE A 89 -6.88 -1.13 -6.77
C ILE A 89 -6.99 0.13 -5.90
N CYS A 90 -5.98 0.41 -5.07
CA CYS A 90 -5.94 1.61 -4.24
C CYS A 90 -5.92 2.88 -5.09
N LEU A 91 -5.06 2.93 -6.11
CA LEU A 91 -4.96 4.05 -7.06
C LEU A 91 -6.28 4.26 -7.82
N ARG A 92 -6.90 3.19 -8.30
CA ARG A 92 -8.21 3.24 -8.97
C ARG A 92 -9.28 3.83 -8.06
N ASN A 93 -9.34 3.38 -6.79
CA ASN A 93 -10.30 3.87 -5.82
C ASN A 93 -10.05 5.35 -5.46
N LEU A 94 -8.79 5.76 -5.38
CA LEU A 94 -8.41 7.17 -5.17
C LEU A 94 -8.83 8.04 -6.36
N ALA A 95 -8.55 7.60 -7.58
CA ALA A 95 -8.95 8.29 -8.79
C ALA A 95 -10.48 8.43 -8.88
N ALA A 96 -11.23 7.37 -8.56
CA ALA A 96 -12.69 7.40 -8.52
C ALA A 96 -13.23 8.40 -7.47
N LYS A 97 -12.59 8.49 -6.30
CA LYS A 97 -12.94 9.49 -5.26
C LYS A 97 -12.68 10.91 -5.73
N ILE A 98 -11.52 11.16 -6.36
CA ILE A 98 -11.18 12.49 -6.91
C ILE A 98 -12.19 12.86 -8.01
N ALA A 99 -12.48 11.95 -8.93
CA ALA A 99 -13.48 12.16 -9.97
C ALA A 99 -14.85 12.50 -9.38
N SER A 100 -15.32 11.74 -8.37
CA SER A 100 -16.60 12.02 -7.70
C SER A 100 -16.61 13.37 -6.96
N TRP A 101 -15.49 13.79 -6.36
CA TRP A 101 -15.38 15.08 -5.71
C TRP A 101 -15.43 16.23 -6.74
N VAL A 102 -14.72 16.09 -7.86
CA VAL A 102 -14.75 17.06 -8.96
C VAL A 102 -16.16 17.17 -9.53
N THR A 103 -16.82 16.05 -9.85
CA THR A 103 -18.18 16.08 -10.41
C THR A 103 -19.22 16.67 -9.45
N LYS A 104 -19.11 16.40 -8.14
CA LYS A 104 -19.99 17.00 -7.12
C LYS A 104 -19.76 18.50 -6.94
N LYS A 105 -18.52 18.99 -7.10
CA LYS A 105 -18.20 20.43 -6.99
C LYS A 105 -18.70 21.23 -8.19
N SER A 106 -18.83 20.59 -9.36
CA SER A 106 -19.34 21.19 -10.59
C SER A 106 -20.87 21.16 -10.74
N MET A 107 -21.64 20.67 -9.76
CA MET A 107 -23.09 20.84 -9.76
C MET A 107 -23.44 22.24 -9.21
N PRO A 108 -23.95 23.18 -10.02
CA PRO A 108 -24.52 24.41 -9.48
C PRO A 108 -25.70 24.04 -8.57
N ARG A 109 -25.71 24.54 -7.33
CA ARG A 109 -26.93 24.52 -6.52
C ARG A 109 -27.97 25.36 -7.25
N GLU A 110 -28.97 24.73 -7.85
CA GLU A 110 -30.16 25.46 -8.26
C GLU A 110 -30.73 26.15 -7.01
N ILE A 111 -30.75 27.48 -7.04
CA ILE A 111 -31.44 28.30 -6.05
C ILE A 111 -32.92 28.23 -6.46
N PRO A 112 -33.84 27.75 -5.61
CA PRO A 112 -35.25 27.86 -5.94
C PRO A 112 -35.62 29.35 -5.87
N PHE A 113 -35.72 30.00 -7.03
CA PHE A 113 -36.21 31.38 -7.13
C PHE A 113 -37.72 31.38 -6.86
N ALA A 114 -38.07 31.43 -5.58
CA ALA A 114 -39.39 31.82 -5.13
C ALA A 114 -39.41 33.33 -4.89
N ARG A 115 -40.16 34.07 -5.71
CA ARG A 115 -40.96 35.29 -5.40
C ARG A 115 -41.37 35.94 -6.73
N ALA A 116 -42.64 35.87 -7.12
CA ALA A 116 -43.69 36.76 -6.66
C ALA A 116 -43.39 38.24 -6.99
N CYS A 117 -43.98 38.73 -8.07
CA CYS A 117 -44.43 40.11 -8.18
C CYS A 117 -45.65 40.16 -9.09
N GLN A 118 -46.82 40.30 -8.45
CA GLN A 118 -48.02 40.83 -9.07
C GLN A 118 -47.70 42.20 -9.65
N PHE A 119 -48.02 42.43 -10.92
CA PHE A 119 -48.32 43.78 -11.40
C PHE A 119 -49.58 43.71 -12.24
N SER A 120 -50.67 44.12 -11.60
CA SER A 120 -51.96 44.38 -12.21
C SER A 120 -51.86 45.53 -13.21
N SER A 121 -52.36 45.36 -14.42
CA SER A 121 -52.95 46.46 -15.17
C SER A 121 -53.91 45.95 -16.24
N ASN A 122 -55.17 46.31 -16.04
CA ASN A 122 -56.36 46.04 -16.82
C ASN A 122 -56.36 46.86 -18.12
N ARG A 123 -56.51 46.21 -19.28
CA ARG A 123 -57.14 46.83 -20.47
C ARG A 123 -57.92 45.78 -21.27
N ASN A 124 -59.24 45.82 -21.09
CA ASN A 124 -60.25 45.48 -22.08
C ASN A 124 -59.90 46.03 -23.48
N SER A 125 -60.10 45.26 -24.54
CA SER A 125 -60.74 45.75 -25.77
C SER A 125 -61.00 44.62 -26.79
N TYR A 126 -62.28 44.30 -26.93
CA TYR A 126 -63.05 44.17 -28.18
C TYR A 126 -62.55 43.34 -29.36
N LEU A 127 -63.45 42.43 -29.74
CA LEU A 127 -63.99 42.21 -31.10
C LEU A 127 -63.16 41.45 -32.13
N ALA A 128 -63.96 40.69 -32.88
CA ALA A 128 -63.82 40.30 -34.28
C ALA A 128 -63.25 38.88 -34.46
N ALA A 129 -64.07 37.86 -34.73
CA ALA A 129 -64.92 37.67 -35.91
C ALA A 129 -64.27 36.66 -36.87
N HIS A 130 -65.03 35.59 -37.17
CA HIS A 130 -64.97 34.74 -38.37
C HIS A 130 -63.80 33.73 -38.39
N ILE A 131 -63.98 32.42 -38.60
CA ILE A 131 -65.02 31.59 -39.26
C ILE A 131 -65.15 30.28 -38.48
#